data_AF-A0A653P4F2-F1
#
_entry.id   AF-A0A653P4F2-F1
#
_cell.length_a   1.000
_cell.length_b   1.000
_cell.length_c   1.000
_cell.angle_alpha   90.00
_cell.angle_beta   90.00
_cell.angle_gamma   90.00
#
_symmetry.space_group_name_H-M   'P 1'
#
loop_
_entity.id
_entity.type
_entity.pdbx_description
1 polymer ?
#
loop_
_entity_poly.entity_id
_entity_poly.type
_entity_poly.pdbx_seq_one_letter_code
_entity_poly.pdbx_strand_id
1 'polypeptide(L)'
;MAGNKKPRKQYRPRWNGGNVKLKAEPWKVAAVFGPLENILDELESEGTVSTMPDGTPIFQDTNDGCWYPMAPALMGVVDAYEIHQTRTGRAMPLDTLRQMAKKLELQMPLFTADTDAARAALATLKAETLLMNAAYASSLVRSVQIRIEFEERRAA
;
A
#
# COMPACT_ATOMS: atom_id res chain seq x y z
N MET A 1 22.87 57.07 -20.32
CA MET A 1 22.12 56.35 -19.27
C MET A 1 22.23 54.85 -19.51
N ALA A 2 23.23 54.17 -18.94
CA ALA A 2 23.37 52.72 -19.08
C ALA A 2 22.46 52.03 -18.06
N GLY A 3 21.39 51.39 -18.54
CA GLY A 3 20.42 50.68 -17.71
C GLY A 3 21.07 49.50 -17.00
N ASN A 4 21.06 49.54 -15.66
CA ASN A 4 21.63 48.54 -14.78
C ASN A 4 20.86 47.21 -14.90
N LYS A 5 21.37 46.26 -15.70
CA LYS A 5 20.78 44.92 -15.83
C LYS A 5 21.18 44.08 -14.61
N LYS A 6 20.24 43.88 -13.68
CA LYS A 6 20.42 43.00 -12.52
C LYS A 6 20.92 41.62 -12.99
N PRO A 7 21.91 41.01 -12.31
CA PRO A 7 22.41 39.68 -12.66
C PRO A 7 21.25 38.66 -12.66
N ARG A 8 21.13 37.87 -13.73
CA ARG A 8 20.16 36.76 -13.77
C ARG A 8 20.52 35.78 -12.63
N LYS A 9 19.58 35.54 -11.72
CA LYS A 9 19.72 34.51 -10.67
C LYS A 9 20.08 33.18 -11.33
N GLN A 10 21.11 32.52 -10.81
CA GLN A 10 21.50 31.18 -11.23
C GLN A 10 20.31 30.23 -11.04
N TYR A 11 19.93 29.53 -12.10
CA TYR A 11 18.83 28.58 -12.07
C TYR A 11 19.14 27.48 -11.04
N ARG A 12 18.30 27.38 -10.00
CA ARG A 12 18.26 26.24 -9.11
C ARG A 12 17.05 25.41 -9.51
N PRO A 13 17.24 24.17 -10.01
CA PRO A 13 16.11 23.33 -10.36
C PRO A 13 15.22 23.14 -9.13
N ARG A 14 13.91 23.25 -9.31
CA ARG A 14 12.94 22.93 -8.26
C ARG A 14 13.19 21.49 -7.80
N TRP A 15 13.19 21.28 -6.49
CA TRP A 15 13.30 19.96 -5.90
C TRP A 15 12.19 19.06 -6.48
N ASN A 16 12.58 18.06 -7.26
CA ASN A 16 11.66 17.09 -7.83
C ASN A 16 11.40 16.00 -6.79
N GLY A 17 10.41 16.20 -5.93
CA GLY A 17 10.07 15.29 -4.83
C GLY A 17 9.80 13.83 -5.27
N GLY A 18 9.47 13.62 -6.55
CA GLY A 18 9.24 12.29 -7.11
C GLY A 18 10.46 11.36 -7.18
N ASN A 19 11.69 11.92 -7.21
CA ASN A 19 12.93 11.13 -7.25
C ASN A 19 13.52 10.87 -5.85
N VAL A 20 12.81 11.26 -4.80
CA VAL A 20 13.20 10.96 -3.42
C VAL A 20 12.89 9.49 -3.13
N LYS A 21 13.88 8.78 -2.58
CA LYS A 21 13.69 7.40 -2.11
C LYS A 21 12.76 7.40 -0.89
N LEU A 22 11.85 6.44 -0.81
CA LEU A 22 10.92 6.32 0.30
C LEU A 22 11.61 6.03 1.64
N LYS A 23 12.84 5.50 1.63
CA LYS A 23 13.69 5.44 2.83
C LYS A 23 13.96 6.82 3.47
N ALA A 24 13.96 7.90 2.69
CA ALA A 24 14.08 9.27 3.20
C ALA A 24 12.74 9.87 3.67
N GLU A 25 11.63 9.24 3.31
CA GLU A 25 10.26 9.62 3.70
C GLU A 25 9.53 8.43 4.35
N PRO A 26 10.09 7.82 5.41
CA PRO A 26 9.58 6.56 5.97
C PRO A 26 8.14 6.68 6.51
N TRP A 27 7.71 7.88 6.89
CA TRP A 27 6.33 8.13 7.32
C TRP A 27 5.31 7.85 6.22
N LYS A 28 5.66 8.01 4.94
CA LYS A 28 4.77 7.65 3.81
C LYS A 28 4.60 6.14 3.69
N VAL A 29 5.65 5.38 3.98
CA VAL A 29 5.57 3.91 3.99
C VAL A 29 4.80 3.45 5.23
N ALA A 30 5.08 4.02 6.39
CA ALA A 30 4.35 3.73 7.62
C ALA A 30 2.85 4.04 7.50
N ALA A 31 2.48 5.10 6.79
CA ALA A 31 1.10 5.46 6.53
C ALA A 31 0.32 4.37 5.74
N VAL A 32 0.99 3.61 4.86
CA VAL A 32 0.35 2.54 4.08
C VAL A 32 0.36 1.21 4.82
N PHE A 33 1.50 0.86 5.43
CA PHE A 33 1.66 -0.42 6.11
C PHE A 33 1.08 -0.43 7.53
N GLY A 34 0.99 0.71 8.19
CA GLY A 34 0.49 0.85 9.56
C GLY A 34 -0.93 0.30 9.73
N PRO A 35 -1.92 0.71 8.91
CA PRO A 35 -3.25 0.13 8.99
C PRO A 35 -3.27 -1.40 8.80
N LEU A 36 -2.42 -1.94 7.93
CA LEU A 36 -2.34 -3.39 7.69
C LEU A 36 -1.69 -4.14 8.87
N GLU A 37 -0.64 -3.56 9.45
CA GLU A 37 0.02 -4.09 10.65
C GLU A 37 -0.95 -4.05 11.84
N ASN A 38 -1.75 -2.98 11.98
CA ASN A 38 -2.76 -2.87 13.02
C ASN A 38 -3.85 -3.94 12.92
N ILE A 39 -4.27 -4.33 11.70
CA ILE A 39 -5.22 -5.46 11.52
C ILE A 39 -4.64 -6.76 12.09
N LEU A 40 -3.35 -7.02 11.83
CA LEU A 40 -2.68 -8.20 12.36
C LEU A 40 -2.54 -8.13 13.88
N ASP A 41 -2.24 -6.94 14.42
CA ASP A 41 -2.16 -6.72 15.86
C ASP A 41 -3.53 -6.92 16.55
N GLU A 42 -4.63 -6.43 15.97
CA GLU A 42 -6.02 -6.66 16.46
C GLU A 42 -6.36 -8.15 16.45
N LEU A 43 -6.07 -8.85 15.34
CA LEU A 43 -6.28 -10.29 15.21
C LEU A 43 -5.48 -11.11 16.24
N GLU A 44 -4.22 -10.76 16.47
CA GLU A 44 -3.35 -11.48 17.41
C GLU A 44 -3.68 -11.19 18.87
N SER A 45 -4.17 -9.99 19.18
CA SER A 45 -4.46 -9.57 20.56
C SER A 45 -5.89 -9.89 21.01
N GLU A 46 -6.88 -9.59 20.18
CA GLU A 46 -8.30 -9.75 20.51
C GLU A 46 -8.88 -11.07 19.97
N GLY A 47 -8.25 -11.65 18.94
CA GLY A 47 -8.78 -12.83 18.24
C GLY A 47 -10.02 -12.53 17.39
N THR A 48 -10.37 -11.26 17.24
CA THR A 48 -11.54 -10.76 16.51
C THR A 48 -11.14 -9.59 15.61
N VAL A 49 -12.01 -9.25 14.66
CA VAL A 49 -11.88 -8.06 13.82
C VAL A 49 -13.17 -7.29 13.84
N SER A 50 -13.06 -5.97 13.72
CA SER A 50 -14.20 -5.08 13.47
C SER A 50 -14.93 -5.48 12.19
N THR A 51 -16.26 -5.57 12.25
CA THR A 51 -17.12 -5.93 11.11
C THR A 51 -18.25 -4.93 10.89
N MET A 52 -18.69 -4.81 9.63
CA MET A 52 -19.96 -4.17 9.30
C MET A 52 -21.16 -5.05 9.73
N PRO A 53 -22.39 -4.51 9.75
CA PRO A 53 -23.59 -5.28 10.13
C PRO A 53 -23.86 -6.53 9.28
N ASP A 54 -23.31 -6.59 8.07
CA ASP A 54 -23.37 -7.74 7.15
C ASP A 54 -22.28 -8.80 7.43
N GLY A 55 -21.40 -8.55 8.41
CA GLY A 55 -20.28 -9.42 8.76
C GLY A 55 -19.01 -9.19 7.93
N THR A 56 -18.95 -8.14 7.11
CA THR A 56 -17.76 -7.80 6.32
C THR A 56 -16.64 -7.28 7.23
N PRO A 57 -15.43 -7.89 7.25
CA PRO A 57 -14.30 -7.38 8.02
C PRO A 57 -13.85 -6.00 7.52
N ILE A 58 -13.70 -5.04 8.42
CA ILE A 58 -13.33 -3.66 8.13
C ILE A 58 -12.18 -3.18 9.01
N PHE A 59 -11.39 -2.26 8.48
CA PHE A 59 -10.36 -1.55 9.24
C PHE A 59 -10.48 -0.05 9.00
N GLN A 60 -9.93 0.74 9.92
CA GLN A 60 -9.82 2.18 9.76
C GLN A 60 -8.45 2.55 9.21
N ASP A 61 -8.40 3.28 8.08
CA ASP A 61 -7.14 3.89 7.64
C ASP A 61 -6.84 5.10 8.53
N THR A 62 -5.68 5.05 9.20
CA THR A 62 -5.23 6.10 10.11
C THR A 62 -4.95 7.44 9.44
N ASN A 63 -4.79 7.49 8.10
CA ASN A 63 -4.50 8.74 7.39
C ASN A 63 -5.73 9.60 7.13
N ASP A 64 -6.86 8.98 6.79
CA ASP A 64 -8.09 9.68 6.43
C ASP A 64 -9.23 9.44 7.44
N GLY A 65 -9.07 8.47 8.35
CA GLY A 65 -10.07 8.09 9.34
C GLY A 65 -11.25 7.32 8.75
N CYS A 66 -11.18 6.94 7.47
CA CYS A 66 -12.23 6.21 6.78
C CYS A 66 -12.16 4.72 7.05
N TRP A 67 -13.32 4.06 7.00
CA TRP A 67 -13.44 2.61 7.15
C TRP A 67 -13.44 1.94 5.79
N TYR A 68 -12.60 0.93 5.64
CA TYR A 68 -12.44 0.18 4.40
C TYR A 68 -12.60 -1.33 4.64
N PRO A 69 -13.19 -2.08 3.71
CA PRO A 69 -13.21 -3.53 3.81
C PRO A 69 -11.80 -4.12 3.69
N MET A 70 -11.45 -5.04 4.60
CA MET A 70 -10.09 -5.57 4.73
C MET A 70 -9.66 -6.39 3.50
N ALA A 71 -10.51 -7.31 3.02
CA ALA A 71 -10.19 -8.20 1.91
C ALA A 71 -9.82 -7.45 0.61
N PRO A 72 -10.62 -6.51 0.09
CA PRO A 72 -10.24 -5.75 -1.10
C PRO A 72 -9.03 -4.83 -0.88
N ALA A 73 -8.81 -4.32 0.34
CA ALA A 73 -7.60 -3.55 0.63
C ALA A 73 -6.33 -4.41 0.56
N LEU A 74 -6.35 -5.62 1.12
CA LEU A 74 -5.25 -6.59 0.99
C LEU A 74 -5.01 -6.97 -0.47
N MET A 75 -6.07 -7.20 -1.24
CA MET A 75 -5.95 -7.49 -2.67
C MET A 75 -5.35 -6.32 -3.45
N GLY A 76 -5.73 -5.07 -3.13
CA GLY A 76 -5.11 -3.89 -3.75
C GLY A 76 -3.60 -3.80 -3.51
N VAL A 77 -3.12 -4.23 -2.34
CA VAL A 77 -1.68 -4.35 -2.05
C VAL A 77 -1.05 -5.45 -2.90
N VAL A 78 -1.66 -6.65 -2.94
CA VAL A 78 -1.20 -7.76 -3.79
C VAL A 78 -1.05 -7.29 -5.24
N ASP A 79 -2.05 -6.61 -5.77
CA ASP A 79 -2.10 -6.11 -7.13
C ASP A 79 -0.97 -5.12 -7.45
N ALA A 80 -0.70 -4.19 -6.52
CA ALA A 80 0.39 -3.24 -6.67
C ALA A 80 1.75 -3.95 -6.72
N TYR A 81 1.93 -5.00 -5.91
CA TYR A 81 3.17 -5.76 -5.87
C TYR A 81 3.31 -6.80 -6.98
N GLU A 82 2.24 -7.30 -7.56
CA GLU A 82 2.29 -8.09 -8.81
C GLU A 82 2.85 -7.27 -9.96
N ILE A 83 2.39 -6.01 -10.08
CA ILE A 83 2.91 -5.06 -11.06
C ILE A 83 4.40 -4.78 -10.76
N HIS A 84 4.75 -4.61 -9.49
CA HIS A 84 6.15 -4.42 -9.09
C HIS A 84 7.02 -5.63 -9.46
N GLN A 85 6.59 -6.85 -9.13
CA GLN A 85 7.26 -8.11 -9.45
C GLN A 85 7.45 -8.26 -10.96
N THR A 86 6.45 -7.90 -11.76
CA THR A 86 6.55 -7.94 -13.23
C THR A 86 7.56 -6.92 -13.75
N ARG A 87 7.62 -5.72 -13.15
CA ARG A 87 8.55 -4.65 -13.56
C ARG A 87 10.00 -4.93 -13.15
N THR A 88 10.25 -5.59 -12.03
CA THR A 88 11.60 -5.81 -11.49
C THR A 88 12.12 -7.23 -11.63
N GLY A 89 11.25 -8.20 -11.92
CA GLY A 89 11.58 -9.62 -11.93
C GLY A 89 11.86 -10.22 -10.55
N ARG A 90 11.65 -9.46 -9.46
CA ARG A 90 11.88 -9.92 -8.09
C ARG A 90 10.65 -10.63 -7.55
N ALA A 91 10.83 -11.85 -7.05
CA ALA A 91 9.76 -12.59 -6.40
C ALA A 91 9.31 -11.87 -5.13
N MET A 92 7.99 -11.72 -4.95
CA MET A 92 7.37 -11.12 -3.78
C MET A 92 6.50 -12.17 -3.06
N PRO A 93 6.44 -12.17 -1.72
CA PRO A 93 5.64 -13.13 -0.95
C PRO A 93 4.14 -12.76 -0.97
N LEU A 94 3.49 -12.86 -2.13
CA LEU A 94 2.11 -12.38 -2.32
C LEU A 94 1.05 -13.42 -1.97
N ASP A 95 1.40 -14.71 -2.04
CA ASP A 95 0.44 -15.80 -1.85
C ASP A 95 -0.17 -15.83 -0.45
N THR A 96 0.59 -15.47 0.57
CA THR A 96 0.12 -15.43 1.96
C THR A 96 -0.95 -14.36 2.15
N LEU A 97 -0.74 -13.18 1.56
CA LEU A 97 -1.72 -12.08 1.59
C LEU A 97 -2.99 -12.43 0.80
N ARG A 98 -2.85 -13.09 -0.36
CA ARG A 98 -4.01 -13.60 -1.13
C ARG A 98 -4.83 -14.60 -0.33
N GLN A 99 -4.16 -15.55 0.35
CA GLN A 99 -4.84 -16.56 1.17
C GLN A 99 -5.56 -15.92 2.35
N MET A 100 -4.93 -14.95 3.03
CA MET A 100 -5.54 -14.22 4.14
C MET A 100 -6.76 -13.42 3.67
N ALA A 101 -6.64 -12.67 2.56
CA ALA A 101 -7.76 -11.93 1.99
C ALA A 101 -8.95 -12.83 1.67
N LYS A 102 -8.69 -14.00 1.07
CA LYS A 102 -9.73 -14.99 0.75
C LYS A 102 -10.37 -15.61 2.00
N LYS A 103 -9.58 -15.87 3.05
CA LYS A 103 -10.12 -16.36 4.33
C LYS A 103 -11.04 -15.32 4.98
N LEU A 104 -10.65 -14.05 4.95
CA LEU A 104 -11.46 -12.94 5.45
C LEU A 104 -12.76 -12.77 4.64
N GLU A 105 -12.68 -12.84 3.31
CA GLU A 105 -13.84 -12.76 2.42
C GLU A 105 -14.84 -13.89 2.66
N LEU A 106 -14.33 -15.11 2.87
CA LEU A 106 -15.15 -16.30 3.14
C LEU A 106 -15.53 -16.47 4.62
N GLN A 107 -15.23 -15.49 5.46
CA GLN A 107 -15.48 -15.52 6.92
C GLN A 107 -14.91 -16.79 7.58
N MET A 108 -13.77 -17.28 7.07
CA MET A 108 -13.10 -18.45 7.60
C MET A 108 -12.26 -18.08 8.82
N PRO A 109 -12.13 -18.98 9.80
CA PRO A 109 -11.20 -18.79 10.92
C PRO A 109 -9.77 -18.57 10.43
N LEU A 110 -9.12 -17.54 10.99
CA LEU A 110 -7.70 -17.29 10.85
C LEU A 110 -6.95 -17.95 12.01
N PHE A 111 -5.79 -18.51 11.72
CA PHE A 111 -4.91 -19.11 12.71
C PHE A 111 -3.62 -18.29 12.85
N THR A 112 -2.89 -18.50 13.93
CA THR A 112 -1.59 -17.83 14.18
C THR A 112 -0.61 -18.00 13.01
N ALA A 113 -0.61 -19.18 12.36
CA ALA A 113 0.22 -19.42 11.18
C ALA A 113 -0.12 -18.47 10.00
N ASP A 114 -1.38 -18.02 9.88
CA ASP A 114 -1.81 -17.09 8.85
C ASP A 114 -1.32 -15.67 9.14
N THR A 115 -1.47 -15.21 10.39
CA THR A 115 -1.03 -13.88 10.82
C THR A 115 0.49 -13.77 10.80
N ASP A 116 1.22 -14.79 11.25
CA ASP A 116 2.68 -14.86 11.18
C ASP A 116 3.20 -14.78 9.74
N ALA A 117 2.57 -15.52 8.82
CA ALA A 117 2.94 -15.54 7.41
C ALA A 117 2.62 -14.20 6.72
N ALA A 118 1.48 -13.58 7.05
CA ALA A 118 1.13 -12.26 6.57
C ALA A 118 2.10 -11.19 7.10
N ARG A 119 2.48 -11.25 8.37
CA ARG A 119 3.44 -10.33 9.00
C ARG A 119 4.82 -10.42 8.34
N ALA A 120 5.31 -11.63 8.10
CA ALA A 120 6.58 -11.84 7.40
C ALA A 120 6.54 -11.31 5.95
N ALA A 121 5.41 -11.49 5.26
CA ALA A 121 5.21 -10.93 3.92
C ALA A 121 5.19 -9.40 3.96
N LEU A 122 4.38 -8.78 4.82
CA LEU A 122 4.32 -7.31 4.96
C LEU A 122 5.69 -6.72 5.31
N ALA A 123 6.46 -7.34 6.20
CA ALA A 123 7.81 -6.89 6.53
C ALA A 123 8.74 -6.88 5.29
N THR A 124 8.64 -7.91 4.45
CA THR A 124 9.40 -8.01 3.19
C THR A 124 8.97 -6.92 2.20
N LEU A 125 7.66 -6.73 2.02
CA LEU A 125 7.12 -5.71 1.12
C LEU A 125 7.49 -4.29 1.59
N LYS A 126 7.41 -4.03 2.90
CA LYS A 126 7.80 -2.75 3.52
C LYS A 126 9.28 -2.45 3.28
N ALA A 127 10.15 -3.45 3.46
CA ALA A 127 11.58 -3.31 3.18
C ALA A 127 11.84 -2.98 1.70
N GLU A 128 11.15 -3.64 0.77
CA GLU A 128 11.28 -3.35 -0.67
C GLU A 128 10.72 -1.95 -1.00
N THR A 129 9.59 -1.55 -0.40
CA THR A 129 8.99 -0.21 -0.58
C THR A 129 9.97 0.89 -0.26
N LEU A 130 10.73 0.76 0.84
CA LEU A 130 11.69 1.77 1.26
C LEU A 130 12.80 1.99 0.23
N LEU A 131 13.09 1.00 -0.62
CA LEU A 131 14.06 1.11 -1.69
C LEU A 131 13.50 1.81 -2.95
N MET A 132 12.18 1.92 -3.07
CA MET A 132 11.50 2.56 -4.19
C MET A 132 11.58 4.09 -4.12
N ASN A 133 11.38 4.73 -5.26
CA ASN A 133 11.18 6.17 -5.34
C ASN A 133 9.69 6.51 -5.17
N ALA A 134 9.38 7.66 -4.57
CA ALA A 134 8.01 8.09 -4.31
C ALA A 134 7.14 8.15 -5.59
N ALA A 135 7.71 8.63 -6.71
CA ALA A 135 7.01 8.64 -8.00
C ALA A 135 6.71 7.23 -8.52
N TYR A 136 7.63 6.28 -8.29
CA TYR A 136 7.43 4.90 -8.71
C TYR A 136 6.32 4.23 -7.91
N ALA A 137 6.33 4.36 -6.58
CA ALA A 137 5.25 3.84 -5.74
C ALA A 137 3.89 4.45 -6.10
N SER A 138 3.84 5.77 -6.33
CA SER A 138 2.62 6.46 -6.79
C SER A 138 2.13 5.91 -8.15
N SER A 139 3.06 5.54 -9.04
CA SER A 139 2.71 4.94 -10.34
C SER A 139 2.10 3.55 -10.19
N LEU A 140 2.52 2.76 -9.19
CA LEU A 140 1.94 1.44 -8.92
C LEU A 140 0.49 1.57 -8.47
N VAL A 141 0.25 2.42 -7.46
CA VAL A 141 -1.11 2.71 -6.95
C VAL A 141 -2.02 3.19 -8.08
N ARG A 142 -1.54 4.13 -8.91
CA ARG A 142 -2.31 4.63 -10.05
C ARG A 142 -2.62 3.54 -11.07
N SER A 143 -1.68 2.62 -11.34
CA SER A 143 -1.93 1.49 -12.24
C SER A 143 -3.03 0.56 -11.71
N VAL A 144 -3.06 0.30 -10.40
CA VAL A 144 -4.12 -0.50 -9.76
C VAL A 144 -5.47 0.22 -9.84
N GLN A 145 -5.53 1.50 -9.48
CA GLN A 145 -6.76 2.30 -9.57
C GLN A 145 -7.35 2.33 -10.98
N ILE A 146 -6.48 2.52 -12.00
CA ILE A 146 -6.90 2.47 -13.40
C ILE A 146 -7.49 1.09 -13.73
N ARG A 147 -6.85 0.00 -13.30
CA ARG A 147 -7.33 -1.35 -13.56
C ARG A 147 -8.70 -1.60 -12.94
N ILE A 148 -8.90 -1.21 -11.68
CA ILE A 148 -10.20 -1.31 -10.98
C ILE A 148 -11.27 -0.53 -11.75
N GLU A 149 -10.99 0.73 -12.11
CA GLU A 149 -11.96 1.55 -12.85
C GLU A 149 -12.31 0.95 -14.22
N PHE A 150 -11.36 0.33 -14.91
CA PHE A 150 -11.62 -0.38 -16.16
C PHE A 150 -12.49 -1.63 -15.98
N GLU A 151 -12.28 -2.38 -14.90
CA GLU A 151 -13.07 -3.56 -14.57
C GLU A 151 -14.51 -3.19 -14.21
N GLU A 152 -14.71 -2.15 -13.40
CA GLU A 152 -16.03 -1.61 -13.06
C GLU A 152 -16.80 -1.16 -14.30
N ARG A 153 -16.17 -0.40 -15.20
CA ARG A 153 -16.79 0.05 -16.46
C ARG A 153 -17.14 -1.08 -17.43
N ARG A 154 -16.49 -2.23 -17.32
CA ARG A 154 -16.75 -3.41 -18.17
C ARG A 154 -17.88 -4.28 -17.63
N ALA A 155 -18.13 -4.22 -16.32
CA ALA A 155 -19.20 -4.94 -15.65
C ALA A 155 -20.55 -4.18 -15.66
N ALA A 156 -20.53 -2.88 -15.93
CA ALA A 156 -21.70 -2.00 -16.11
C ALA A 156 -22.27 -2.07 -17.54
#